data_AF-A0A948YUN0-F1
#
_entry.id   AF-A0A948YUN0-F1
#
_cell.length_a   1.000
_cell.length_b   1.000
_cell.length_c   1.000
_cell.angle_alpha   90.00
_cell.angle_beta   90.00
_cell.angle_gamma   90.00
#
_symmetry.space_group_name_H-M   'P 1'
#
loop_
_entity.id
_entity.type
_entity.pdbx_description
1 polymer ?
#
loop_
_entity_poly.entity_id
_entity_poly.type
_entity_poly.pdbx_seq_one_letter_code
_entity_poly.pdbx_strand_id
1 'polypeptide(L)'
;MKNKTLLIAIVAIVVLAILIFLILLIKNKTAPVMFPTDEKACDEIQGQKLKDYCYLGAAQAKQDMSICEMIQEQWVKNDCYLNVAQAKQDISICENIQDQERKDDCYLNVAQVKEDISLCEGMHGQNKKDLCYLRIARAKQDISICEMIQEQKIKENLCYRYINPQ
;
A
#
# COMPACT_ATOMS: atom_id res chain seq x y z
N MET A 1 -58.23 19.34 -13.52
CA MET A 1 -57.73 18.64 -12.31
C MET A 1 -56.98 17.34 -12.62
N LYS A 2 -57.39 16.53 -13.61
CA LYS A 2 -56.70 15.27 -13.99
C LYS A 2 -55.23 15.45 -14.42
N ASN A 3 -54.91 16.47 -15.24
CA ASN A 3 -53.53 16.66 -15.76
C ASN A 3 -52.50 17.06 -14.70
N LYS A 4 -52.90 17.80 -13.64
CA LYS A 4 -51.99 18.15 -12.54
C LYS A 4 -51.63 16.92 -11.70
N THR A 5 -52.61 16.05 -11.44
CA THR A 5 -52.42 14.79 -10.70
C THR A 5 -51.51 13.84 -11.49
N LEU A 6 -51.69 13.75 -12.81
CA LEU A 6 -50.84 12.97 -13.70
C LEU A 6 -49.39 13.50 -13.73
N LEU A 7 -49.22 14.82 -13.82
CA LEU A 7 -47.90 15.45 -13.81
C LEU A 7 -47.15 15.19 -12.49
N ILE A 8 -47.84 15.31 -11.35
CA ILE A 8 -47.28 15.03 -10.02
C ILE A 8 -46.84 13.56 -9.92
N ALA A 9 -47.65 12.63 -10.43
CA ALA A 9 -47.31 11.21 -10.43
C ALA A 9 -46.06 10.91 -11.28
N ILE A 10 -45.94 11.52 -12.46
CA ILE A 10 -44.76 11.35 -13.34
C ILE A 10 -43.50 11.91 -12.67
N VAL A 11 -43.58 13.12 -12.08
CA VAL A 11 -42.45 13.72 -11.36
C VAL A 11 -42.03 12.84 -10.19
N ALA A 12 -42.97 12.31 -9.41
CA ALA A 12 -42.67 11.41 -8.31
C ALA A 12 -41.96 10.12 -8.78
N ILE A 13 -42.41 9.51 -9.88
CA ILE A 13 -41.78 8.30 -10.44
C ILE A 13 -40.36 8.59 -10.93
N VAL A 14 -40.15 9.71 -11.62
CA VAL A 14 -38.82 10.11 -12.11
C VAL A 14 -37.87 10.37 -10.93
N VAL A 15 -38.34 11.06 -9.90
CA VAL A 15 -37.55 11.30 -8.68
C VAL A 15 -37.20 9.98 -8.00
N LEU A 16 -38.15 9.06 -7.86
CA LEU A 16 -37.90 7.73 -7.28
C LEU A 16 -36.89 6.92 -8.12
N ALA A 17 -37.00 6.94 -9.44
CA ALA A 17 -36.06 6.27 -10.34
C ALA A 17 -34.64 6.84 -10.24
N ILE A 18 -34.51 8.17 -10.15
CA ILE A 18 -33.22 8.84 -9.94
C ILE A 18 -32.62 8.46 -8.58
N LEU A 19 -33.42 8.45 -7.51
CA LEU A 19 -32.97 8.05 -6.17
C LEU A 19 -32.48 6.60 -6.17
N ILE A 20 -33.22 5.68 -6.81
CA ILE A 20 -32.80 4.28 -6.94
C ILE A 20 -31.49 4.17 -7.72
N PHE A 21 -31.36 4.87 -8.84
CA PHE A 21 -30.13 4.88 -9.64
C PHE A 21 -28.93 5.42 -8.84
N LEU A 22 -29.10 6.51 -8.09
CA LEU A 22 -28.06 7.06 -7.21
C LEU A 22 -27.68 6.08 -6.09
N ILE A 23 -28.64 5.38 -5.48
CA ILE A 23 -28.37 4.32 -4.49
C ILE A 23 -27.55 3.18 -5.11
N LEU A 24 -27.88 2.78 -6.35
CA LEU A 24 -27.12 1.76 -7.08
C LEU A 24 -25.68 2.23 -7.36
N LEU A 25 -25.48 3.50 -7.74
CA LEU A 25 -24.14 4.07 -7.93
C LEU A 25 -23.31 4.11 -6.63
N ILE A 26 -23.95 4.35 -5.47
CA ILE A 26 -23.28 4.34 -4.16
C ILE A 26 -22.90 2.91 -3.75
N LYS A 27 -23.76 1.92 -4.01
CA LYS A 27 -23.45 0.49 -3.76
C LYS A 27 -22.39 -0.06 -4.72
N ASN A 28 -22.22 0.55 -5.89
CA ASN A 28 -21.23 0.15 -6.90
C ASN A 28 -19.85 0.80 -6.72
N LYS A 29 -19.66 1.60 -5.66
CA LYS A 29 -18.31 1.91 -5.18
C LYS A 29 -17.74 0.63 -4.57
N THR A 30 -17.03 -0.12 -5.42
CA THR A 30 -16.10 -1.22 -5.11
C THR A 30 -16.06 -1.52 -3.61
N ALA A 31 -16.88 -2.47 -3.17
CA ALA A 31 -16.71 -3.05 -1.85
C ALA A 31 -15.22 -3.40 -1.71
N PRO A 32 -14.54 -3.05 -0.60
CA PRO A 32 -13.19 -3.55 -0.38
C PRO A 32 -13.28 -5.06 -0.54
N VAL A 33 -12.49 -5.62 -1.45
CA VAL A 33 -12.48 -7.06 -1.66
C VAL A 33 -11.96 -7.66 -0.36
N MET A 34 -12.91 -8.03 0.52
CA MET A 34 -12.62 -8.72 1.76
C MET A 34 -12.29 -10.14 1.36
N PHE A 35 -11.03 -10.34 0.97
CA PHE A 35 -10.53 -11.67 0.67
C PHE A 35 -10.60 -12.53 1.94
N PRO A 36 -10.81 -13.85 1.79
CA PRO A 36 -10.75 -14.78 2.90
C PRO A 36 -9.43 -14.62 3.68
N THR A 37 -9.52 -14.63 5.01
CA THR A 37 -8.31 -14.69 5.87
C THR A 37 -7.73 -16.10 5.92
N ASP A 38 -8.50 -17.11 5.52
CA ASP A 38 -8.07 -18.50 5.42
C ASP A 38 -7.50 -18.78 4.02
N GLU A 39 -6.19 -19.04 3.91
CA GLU A 39 -5.50 -19.37 2.67
C GLU A 39 -6.12 -20.57 1.96
N LYS A 40 -6.72 -21.52 2.70
CA LYS A 40 -7.35 -22.70 2.07
C LYS A 40 -8.55 -22.32 1.22
N ALA A 41 -9.27 -21.27 1.60
CA ALA A 41 -10.39 -20.77 0.79
C ALA A 41 -9.91 -20.16 -0.55
N CYS A 42 -8.64 -19.73 -0.64
CA CYS A 42 -8.07 -19.25 -1.89
C CYS A 42 -7.91 -20.38 -2.92
N ASP A 43 -7.82 -21.64 -2.49
CA ASP A 43 -7.67 -22.77 -3.41
C ASP A 43 -8.89 -23.02 -4.30
N GLU A 44 -10.07 -22.63 -3.81
CA GLU A 44 -11.36 -22.82 -4.49
C GLU A 44 -11.63 -21.72 -5.55
N ILE A 45 -10.87 -20.62 -5.51
CA ILE A 45 -11.07 -19.48 -6.40
C ILE A 45 -10.71 -19.83 -7.84
N GLN A 46 -11.66 -19.60 -8.74
CA GLN A 46 -11.44 -19.68 -10.17
C GLN A 46 -10.75 -18.40 -10.68
N GLY A 47 -9.64 -18.57 -11.40
CA GLY A 47 -8.86 -17.48 -11.99
C GLY A 47 -7.60 -17.15 -11.19
N GLN A 48 -6.45 -17.34 -11.83
CA GLN A 48 -5.14 -17.23 -11.18
C GLN A 48 -4.91 -15.86 -10.52
N LYS A 49 -5.26 -14.78 -11.22
CA LYS A 49 -5.10 -13.42 -10.69
C LYS A 49 -5.89 -13.19 -9.40
N LEU A 50 -7.12 -13.67 -9.31
CA LEU A 50 -7.94 -13.54 -8.09
C LEU A 50 -7.38 -14.39 -6.96
N LYS A 51 -6.90 -15.60 -7.29
CA LYS A 51 -6.24 -16.51 -6.35
C LYS A 51 -4.97 -15.90 -5.75
N ASP A 52 -4.13 -15.28 -6.58
CA ASP A 52 -2.91 -14.59 -6.15
C ASP A 52 -3.20 -13.42 -5.18
N TYR A 53 -4.20 -12.59 -5.46
CA TYR A 53 -4.59 -11.52 -4.53
C TYR A 53 -5.22 -12.05 -3.24
N CYS A 54 -5.92 -13.18 -3.29
CA CYS A 54 -6.41 -13.85 -2.10
C CYS A 54 -5.26 -14.27 -1.18
N TYR A 55 -4.24 -14.92 -1.74
CA TYR A 55 -3.04 -15.29 -0.98
C TYR A 55 -2.30 -14.09 -0.42
N LEU A 56 -2.17 -13.00 -1.18
CA LEU A 56 -1.59 -11.75 -0.69
C LEU A 56 -2.36 -11.23 0.54
N GLY A 57 -3.70 -11.20 0.48
CA GLY A 57 -4.54 -10.77 1.59
C GLY A 57 -4.42 -11.69 2.82
N ALA A 58 -4.43 -13.00 2.61
CA ALA A 58 -4.26 -13.99 3.68
C ALA A 58 -2.88 -13.87 4.36
N ALA A 59 -1.80 -13.74 3.57
CA ALA A 59 -0.44 -13.54 4.05
C ALA A 59 -0.32 -12.28 4.92
N GLN A 60 -0.92 -11.17 4.49
CA GLN A 60 -0.95 -9.93 5.26
C GLN A 60 -1.74 -10.08 6.57
N ALA A 61 -2.94 -10.66 6.51
CA ALA A 61 -3.81 -10.83 7.67
C ALA A 61 -3.19 -11.75 8.73
N LYS A 62 -2.49 -12.81 8.29
CA LYS A 62 -1.81 -13.77 9.16
C LYS A 62 -0.38 -13.38 9.51
N GLN A 63 0.17 -12.37 8.83
CA GLN A 63 1.60 -12.01 8.91
C GLN A 63 2.51 -13.22 8.69
N ASP A 64 2.15 -14.06 7.73
CA ASP A 64 2.84 -15.31 7.40
C ASP A 64 3.38 -15.24 5.97
N MET A 65 4.70 -15.11 5.86
CA MET A 65 5.39 -15.02 4.57
C MET A 65 5.34 -16.33 3.79
N SER A 66 5.11 -17.48 4.43
CA SER A 66 5.06 -18.77 3.74
C SER A 66 3.87 -18.83 2.76
N ILE A 67 2.79 -18.08 3.04
CA ILE A 67 1.64 -17.95 2.15
C ILE A 67 2.03 -17.22 0.85
N CYS A 68 3.02 -16.30 0.89
CA CYS A 68 3.51 -15.64 -0.33
C CYS A 68 4.11 -16.64 -1.34
N GLU A 69 4.55 -17.83 -0.88
CA GLU A 69 5.04 -18.87 -1.78
C GLU A 69 3.97 -19.43 -2.70
N MET A 70 2.69 -19.32 -2.31
CA MET A 70 1.54 -19.83 -3.05
C MET A 70 1.14 -18.92 -4.23
N ILE A 71 1.68 -17.70 -4.29
CA ILE A 71 1.40 -16.72 -5.34
C ILE A 71 2.22 -17.04 -6.59
N GLN A 72 1.55 -17.12 -7.75
CA GLN A 72 2.23 -17.40 -9.03
C GLN A 72 2.75 -16.14 -9.70
N GLU A 73 1.96 -15.06 -9.69
CA GLU A 73 2.37 -13.81 -10.32
C GLU A 73 3.48 -13.11 -9.52
N GLN A 74 4.67 -13.00 -10.12
CA GLN A 74 5.89 -12.62 -9.41
C GLN A 74 5.83 -11.22 -8.77
N TRP A 75 5.21 -10.25 -9.43
CA TRP A 75 5.09 -8.91 -8.86
C TRP A 75 4.12 -8.88 -7.67
N VAL A 76 3.05 -9.70 -7.69
CA VAL A 76 2.15 -9.87 -6.55
C VAL A 76 2.87 -10.57 -5.39
N LYS A 77 3.72 -11.55 -5.71
CA LYS A 77 4.57 -12.25 -4.74
C LYS A 77 5.58 -11.32 -4.06
N ASN A 78 6.24 -10.46 -4.84
CA ASN A 78 7.15 -9.42 -4.32
C ASN A 78 6.40 -8.46 -3.38
N ASP A 79 5.22 -7.98 -3.77
CA ASP A 79 4.38 -7.10 -2.93
C ASP A 79 3.92 -7.82 -1.65
N CYS A 80 3.64 -9.13 -1.72
CA CYS A 80 3.29 -9.93 -0.55
C CYS A 80 4.41 -9.92 0.49
N TYR A 81 5.64 -10.26 0.11
CA TYR A 81 6.78 -10.23 1.04
C TYR A 81 7.02 -8.85 1.62
N LEU A 82 6.96 -7.80 0.79
CA LEU A 82 7.13 -6.42 1.25
C LEU A 82 6.13 -6.06 2.35
N ASN A 83 4.86 -6.39 2.15
CA ASN A 83 3.81 -6.08 3.11
C ASN A 83 3.97 -6.88 4.42
N VAL A 84 4.32 -8.17 4.33
CA VAL A 84 4.58 -8.99 5.52
C VAL A 84 5.83 -8.50 6.26
N ALA A 85 6.90 -8.16 5.56
CA ALA A 85 8.13 -7.59 6.12
C ALA A 85 7.84 -6.31 6.92
N GLN A 86 7.07 -5.39 6.33
CA GLN A 86 6.68 -4.15 6.99
C GLN A 86 5.82 -4.42 8.24
N ALA A 87 4.82 -5.30 8.12
CA ALA A 87 3.90 -5.61 9.22
C ALA A 87 4.59 -6.30 10.40
N LYS A 88 5.58 -7.15 10.13
CA LYS A 88 6.41 -7.82 11.15
C LYS A 88 7.63 -7.00 11.57
N GLN A 89 7.94 -5.92 10.86
CA GLN A 89 9.19 -5.16 11.01
C GLN A 89 10.45 -6.04 10.88
N ASP A 90 10.36 -7.05 9.99
CA ASP A 90 11.40 -8.05 9.78
C ASP A 90 12.05 -7.84 8.40
N ILE A 91 13.27 -7.31 8.44
CA ILE A 91 14.04 -6.98 7.23
C ILE A 91 14.48 -8.22 6.46
N SER A 92 14.65 -9.37 7.14
CA SER A 92 15.12 -10.61 6.49
C SER A 92 14.13 -11.11 5.45
N ILE A 93 12.84 -10.75 5.60
CA ILE A 93 11.79 -11.10 4.64
C ILE A 93 12.01 -10.39 3.30
N CYS A 94 12.56 -9.17 3.30
CA CYS A 94 12.88 -8.44 2.07
C CYS A 94 13.86 -9.20 1.17
N GLU A 95 14.66 -10.14 1.70
CA GLU A 95 15.58 -10.94 0.90
C GLU A 95 14.90 -11.89 -0.07
N ASN A 96 13.64 -12.24 0.18
CA ASN A 96 12.85 -13.10 -0.70
C ASN A 96 12.29 -12.36 -1.94
N ILE A 97 12.44 -11.04 -1.99
CA ILE A 97 12.01 -10.22 -3.12
C ILE A 97 13.04 -10.30 -4.23
N GLN A 98 12.63 -10.73 -5.42
CA GLN A 98 13.52 -10.87 -6.58
C GLN A 98 13.76 -9.55 -7.32
N ASP A 99 12.75 -8.69 -7.35
CA ASP A 99 12.85 -7.38 -8.00
C ASP A 99 13.62 -6.41 -7.11
N GLN A 100 14.72 -5.86 -7.62
CA GLN A 100 15.61 -5.03 -6.80
C GLN A 100 14.95 -3.71 -6.37
N GLU A 101 14.10 -3.11 -7.22
CA GLU A 101 13.42 -1.87 -6.86
C GLU A 101 12.42 -2.12 -5.72
N ARG A 102 11.66 -3.21 -5.80
CA ARG A 102 10.77 -3.66 -4.71
C ARG A 102 11.52 -4.08 -3.47
N LYS A 103 12.70 -4.69 -3.60
CA LYS A 103 13.56 -5.00 -2.45
C LYS A 103 13.98 -3.71 -1.75
N ASP A 104 14.46 -2.71 -2.48
CA ASP A 104 14.82 -1.41 -1.91
C ASP A 104 13.60 -0.72 -1.25
N ASP A 105 12.41 -0.81 -1.84
CA ASP A 105 11.16 -0.30 -1.24
C ASP A 105 10.80 -1.03 0.06
N CYS A 106 11.00 -2.35 0.12
CA CYS A 106 10.80 -3.14 1.32
C CYS A 106 11.74 -2.69 2.45
N TYR A 107 13.03 -2.55 2.13
CA TYR A 107 14.02 -2.01 3.07
C TYR A 107 13.60 -0.63 3.59
N LEU A 108 13.11 0.24 2.70
CA LEU A 108 12.71 1.60 3.05
C LEU A 108 11.53 1.61 4.02
N ASN A 109 10.53 0.77 3.77
CA ASN A 109 9.35 0.67 4.62
C ASN A 109 9.69 0.12 6.01
N VAL A 110 10.53 -0.93 6.08
CA VAL A 110 10.97 -1.49 7.37
C VAL A 110 11.85 -0.50 8.13
N ALA A 111 12.80 0.15 7.46
CA ALA A 111 13.66 1.19 8.06
C ALA A 111 12.85 2.35 8.64
N GLN A 112 11.85 2.82 7.91
CA GLN A 112 10.98 3.90 8.35
C GLN A 112 10.13 3.51 9.57
N VAL A 113 9.52 2.32 9.56
CA VAL A 113 8.66 1.87 10.66
C VAL A 113 9.47 1.59 11.93
N LYS A 114 10.71 1.10 11.80
CA LYS A 114 11.63 0.91 12.94
C LYS A 114 12.38 2.18 13.32
N GLU A 115 12.31 3.20 12.48
CA GLU A 115 13.18 4.39 12.51
C GLU A 115 14.67 4.05 12.59
N ASP A 116 15.09 2.92 12.00
CA ASP A 116 16.46 2.41 12.10
C ASP A 116 17.27 2.83 10.87
N ILE A 117 18.14 3.82 11.07
CA ILE A 117 18.97 4.40 10.00
C ILE A 117 19.93 3.38 9.40
N SER A 118 20.35 2.38 10.18
CA SER A 118 21.35 1.40 9.74
C SER A 118 20.81 0.54 8.60
N LEU A 119 19.48 0.41 8.50
CA LEU A 119 18.81 -0.34 7.44
C LEU A 119 18.84 0.39 6.10
N CYS A 120 19.08 1.71 6.08
CA CYS A 120 19.26 2.45 4.83
C CYS A 120 20.50 1.97 4.05
N GLU A 121 21.53 1.45 4.73
CA GLU A 121 22.75 0.99 4.08
C GLU A 121 22.56 -0.28 3.24
N GLY A 122 21.53 -1.08 3.54
CA GLY A 122 21.20 -2.30 2.80
C GLY A 122 20.58 -2.07 1.41
N MET A 123 20.21 -0.84 1.08
CA MET A 123 19.62 -0.52 -0.23
C MET A 123 20.67 -0.40 -1.33
N HIS A 124 20.29 -0.75 -2.56
CA HIS A 124 21.22 -0.68 -3.69
C HIS A 124 21.35 0.74 -4.26
N GLY A 125 20.23 1.44 -4.50
CA GLY A 125 20.25 2.75 -5.15
C GLY A 125 20.56 3.91 -4.20
N GLN A 126 21.54 4.77 -4.54
CA GLN A 126 21.84 5.97 -3.75
C GLN A 126 20.60 6.87 -3.55
N ASN A 127 19.76 7.01 -4.58
CA ASN A 127 18.50 7.76 -4.47
C ASN A 127 17.55 7.17 -3.42
N LYS A 128 17.52 5.84 -3.27
CA LYS A 128 16.71 5.15 -2.25
C LYS A 128 17.31 5.34 -0.86
N LYS A 129 18.65 5.28 -0.73
CA LYS A 129 19.36 5.61 0.52
C LYS A 129 19.08 7.03 0.98
N ASP A 130 19.23 8.01 0.09
CA ASP A 130 18.97 9.42 0.38
C ASP A 130 17.51 9.65 0.80
N LEU A 131 16.56 8.98 0.15
CA LEU A 131 15.15 9.02 0.55
C LEU A 131 14.92 8.38 1.93
N CYS A 132 15.60 7.27 2.22
CA CYS A 132 15.56 6.61 3.52
C CYS A 132 16.03 7.54 4.64
N TYR A 133 17.22 8.12 4.48
CA TYR A 133 17.76 9.10 5.42
C TYR A 133 16.83 10.30 5.60
N LEU A 134 16.30 10.86 4.51
CA LEU A 134 15.35 11.96 4.57
C LEU A 134 14.09 11.59 5.38
N ARG A 135 13.50 10.41 5.15
CA ARG A 135 12.27 9.99 5.84
C ARG A 135 12.52 9.77 7.33
N ILE A 136 13.63 9.15 7.70
CA ILE A 136 13.97 8.91 9.11
C ILE A 136 14.36 10.23 9.80
N ALA A 137 15.13 11.10 9.15
CA ALA A 137 15.44 12.44 9.66
C ALA A 137 14.17 13.20 10.03
N ARG A 138 13.16 13.17 9.16
CA ARG A 138 11.86 13.80 9.40
C ARG A 138 11.05 13.11 10.50
N ALA A 139 11.03 11.78 10.54
CA ALA A 139 10.30 11.04 11.58
C ALA A 139 10.88 11.35 12.98
N LYS A 140 12.21 11.33 13.10
CA LYS A 140 12.92 11.59 14.35
C LYS A 140 13.11 13.08 14.68
N GLN A 141 12.84 13.98 13.73
CA GLN A 141 13.22 15.39 13.81
C GLN A 141 14.73 15.57 14.10
N ASP A 142 15.56 14.67 13.57
CA ASP A 142 17.00 14.66 13.78
C ASP A 142 17.72 15.22 12.55
N ILE A 143 18.17 16.47 12.69
CA ILE A 143 18.85 17.21 11.63
C ILE A 143 20.22 16.60 11.27
N SER A 144 20.86 15.87 12.19
CA SER A 144 22.19 15.29 11.94
C SER A 144 22.15 14.21 10.86
N ILE A 145 21.00 13.54 10.69
CA ILE A 145 20.78 12.52 9.65
C ILE A 145 20.83 13.15 8.25
N CYS A 146 20.53 14.45 8.10
CA CYS A 146 20.64 15.14 6.82
C CYS A 146 22.09 15.12 6.27
N GLU A 147 23.11 14.98 7.12
CA GLU A 147 24.50 14.86 6.69
C GLU A 147 24.77 13.58 5.90
N MET A 148 23.95 12.54 6.09
CA MET A 148 24.08 11.25 5.42
C MET A 148 23.54 11.25 3.99
N ILE A 149 22.80 12.29 3.60
CA ILE A 149 22.21 12.44 2.26
C ILE A 149 23.28 12.94 1.29
N GLN A 150 23.46 12.26 0.16
CA GLN A 150 24.46 12.64 -0.85
C GLN A 150 23.91 13.61 -1.90
N GLU A 151 22.67 13.42 -2.35
CA GLU A 151 22.05 14.31 -3.33
C GLU A 151 21.80 15.69 -2.70
N GLN A 152 22.58 16.68 -3.13
CA GLN A 152 22.58 18.04 -2.58
C GLN A 152 21.19 18.68 -2.61
N LYS A 153 20.40 18.42 -3.67
CA LYS A 153 19.05 18.98 -3.75
C LYS A 153 18.15 18.41 -2.65
N ILE A 154 18.26 17.12 -2.34
CA ILE A 154 17.49 16.46 -1.28
C ILE A 154 17.98 16.96 0.08
N LYS A 155 19.30 16.97 0.30
CA LYS A 155 19.93 17.42 1.54
C LYS A 155 19.51 18.84 1.92
N GLU A 156 19.77 19.80 1.05
CA GLU A 156 19.52 21.22 1.34
C GLU A 156 18.04 21.57 1.31
N ASN A 157 17.34 21.22 0.23
CA ASN A 157 15.99 21.74 0.01
C ASN A 157 14.90 20.91 0.70
N LEU A 158 15.13 19.61 0.92
CA LEU A 158 14.11 18.73 1.46
C LEU A 158 14.39 18.33 2.92
N CYS A 159 15.65 18.23 3.34
CA CYS A 159 16.01 17.83 4.70
C CYS A 159 16.16 19.05 5.63
N TYR A 160 17.23 19.84 5.48
CA TYR A 160 17.52 20.95 6.40
C TYR A 160 16.39 21.97 6.46
N ARG A 161 15.87 22.42 5.32
CA ARG A 161 14.78 23.40 5.28
C ARG A 161 13.49 22.95 5.96
N TYR A 162 13.24 21.64 6.01
CA TYR A 162 12.02 21.11 6.60
C TYR A 162 12.15 20.92 8.11
N ILE A 163 13.30 20.42 8.57
CA ILE A 163 13.56 20.13 9.99
C ILE A 163 14.00 21.39 10.75
N ASN A 164 14.67 22.33 10.08
CA ASN A 164 15.11 23.61 10.63
C ASN A 164 14.64 24.78 9.75
N PRO A 165 13.33 25.11 9.76
CA PRO A 165 12.81 26.28 9.07
C PRO A 165 13.21 27.55 9.86
N GLN A 166 14.27 28.22 9.42
CA GLN A 166 14.58 29.60 9.83
C GLN A 166 13.74 30.61 9.04
#